data_AF-A0A6A2ZYA7-F1
#
_entry.id   AF-A0A6A2ZYA7-F1
#
_cell.length_a   1.000
_cell.length_b   1.000
_cell.length_c   1.000
_cell.angle_alpha   90.00
_cell.angle_beta   90.00
_cell.angle_gamma   90.00
#
_symmetry.space_group_name_H-M   'P 1'
#
loop_
_entity.id
_entity.type
_entity.pdbx_description
1 polymer ?
#
loop_
_entity_poly.entity_id
_entity_poly.type
_entity_poly.pdbx_seq_one_letter_code
_entity_poly.pdbx_strand_id
1 'polypeptide(L)'
;MAYYVINYSKLRIWKFVEYSKLIYLDGDIQVYDNIDHLFDLPDGNFYAVMDCFCEQTWSHTPQAKIGYCQQCPDKVKWPAEMGQPPSLYFNAGMCVFEPGLETYENLLATLKVVPPTPFAEQDFLNMFFKDIYKPIPLVYNLVLAMLWRHPENVELDKVKVVHYCAAGSKPWRYTGKEENMQREDVKMLVQKWWDNYIDESLDYWNPTVGDGEAVEPVKMQPLLVALSEAGAVPYVTAPSAA
;
A
#
# COMPACT_ATOMS: atom_id res chain seq x y z
N MET A 1 22.06 -0.47 1.63
CA MET A 1 21.93 -1.89 1.29
C MET A 1 20.69 -2.51 1.92
N ALA A 2 20.45 -2.36 3.23
CA ALA A 2 19.24 -2.88 3.90
C ALA A 2 17.92 -2.37 3.30
N TYR A 3 17.80 -1.07 3.01
CA TYR A 3 16.62 -0.46 2.38
C TYR A 3 16.15 -1.22 1.12
N TYR A 4 17.05 -1.41 0.15
CA TYR A 4 16.72 -2.13 -1.09
C TYR A 4 16.40 -3.61 -0.87
N VAL A 5 17.08 -4.28 0.07
CA VAL A 5 16.81 -5.69 0.36
C VAL A 5 15.38 -5.88 0.90
N ILE A 6 14.96 -5.01 1.82
CA ILE A 6 13.62 -5.05 2.41
C ILE A 6 12.57 -4.78 1.32
N ASN A 7 12.74 -3.69 0.58
CA ASN A 7 11.80 -3.27 -0.45
C ASN A 7 11.67 -4.28 -1.59
N TYR A 8 12.78 -4.81 -2.11
CA TYR A 8 12.72 -5.82 -3.18
C TYR A 8 12.29 -7.20 -2.68
N SER A 9 12.27 -7.45 -1.36
CA SER A 9 11.68 -8.70 -0.83
C SER A 9 10.18 -8.81 -1.16
N LYS A 10 9.50 -7.67 -1.35
CA LYS A 10 8.11 -7.55 -1.81
C LYS A 10 7.85 -8.33 -3.10
N LEU A 11 8.82 -8.41 -4.00
CA LEU A 11 8.66 -9.12 -5.29
C LEU A 11 8.31 -10.60 -5.13
N ARG A 12 8.57 -11.20 -3.96
CA ARG A 12 8.20 -12.59 -3.67
C ARG A 12 6.69 -12.84 -3.70
N ILE A 13 5.85 -11.82 -3.59
CA ILE A 13 4.39 -11.97 -3.64
C ILE A 13 3.90 -12.55 -4.97
N TRP A 14 4.65 -12.38 -6.07
CA TRP A 14 4.33 -13.02 -7.35
C TRP A 14 4.54 -14.53 -7.36
N LYS A 15 5.14 -15.11 -6.32
CA LYS A 15 5.30 -16.56 -6.20
C LYS A 15 4.07 -17.26 -5.63
N PHE A 16 3.08 -16.54 -5.12
CA PHE A 16 1.90 -17.13 -4.49
C PHE A 16 0.89 -17.60 -5.56
N VAL A 17 1.34 -18.53 -6.41
CA VAL A 17 0.60 -19.06 -7.57
C VAL A 17 -0.49 -20.06 -7.20
N GLU A 18 -0.68 -20.32 -5.91
CA GLU A 18 -1.87 -20.97 -5.36
C GLU A 18 -3.12 -20.07 -5.45
N TYR A 19 -2.94 -18.75 -5.65
CA TYR A 19 -4.03 -17.80 -5.88
C TYR A 19 -4.10 -17.39 -7.35
N SER A 20 -5.30 -17.22 -7.89
CA SER A 20 -5.48 -16.67 -9.24
C SER A 20 -5.32 -15.16 -9.30
N LYS A 21 -5.59 -14.45 -8.20
CA LYS A 21 -5.52 -13.00 -8.08
C LYS A 21 -5.22 -12.60 -6.64
N LEU A 22 -4.46 -11.53 -6.48
CA LEU A 22 -4.04 -11.02 -5.18
C LEU A 22 -4.35 -9.54 -5.05
N ILE A 23 -4.78 -9.13 -3.87
CA ILE A 23 -4.71 -7.75 -3.40
C ILE A 23 -3.58 -7.69 -2.38
N TYR A 24 -2.52 -6.96 -2.71
CA TYR A 24 -1.44 -6.69 -1.78
C TYR A 24 -1.71 -5.40 -1.02
N LEU A 25 -1.41 -5.38 0.28
CA LEU A 25 -1.47 -4.22 1.16
C LEU A 25 -0.18 -4.12 1.99
N ASP A 26 0.46 -2.95 2.02
CA ASP A 26 1.60 -2.70 2.91
C ASP A 26 1.17 -2.74 4.39
N GLY A 27 2.13 -3.05 5.28
CA GLY A 27 1.87 -3.23 6.71
C GLY A 27 1.43 -1.97 7.46
N ASP A 28 1.48 -0.80 6.81
CA ASP A 28 0.97 0.47 7.29
C ASP A 28 -0.30 0.91 6.56
N ILE A 29 -1.13 -0.06 6.16
CA ILE A 29 -2.46 0.18 5.59
C ILE A 29 -3.54 -0.28 6.57
N GLN A 30 -4.64 0.48 6.62
CA GLN A 30 -5.87 0.08 7.31
C GLN A 30 -7.06 0.11 6.34
N VAL A 31 -7.86 -0.94 6.39
CA VAL A 31 -9.09 -1.10 5.60
C VAL A 31 -10.29 -0.76 6.50
N TYR A 32 -11.14 0.15 6.03
CA TYR A 32 -12.32 0.68 6.72
C TYR A 32 -13.65 0.16 6.16
N ASP A 33 -13.64 -0.37 4.94
CA ASP A 33 -14.83 -0.91 4.28
C ASP A 33 -14.44 -2.01 3.29
N ASN A 34 -15.40 -2.86 2.92
CA ASN A 34 -15.17 -4.00 2.03
C ASN A 34 -14.61 -3.56 0.66
N ILE A 35 -13.60 -4.31 0.20
CA ILE A 35 -12.91 -4.11 -1.08
C ILE A 35 -12.85 -5.39 -1.93
N ASP A 36 -13.65 -6.41 -1.61
CA ASP A 36 -13.56 -7.72 -2.26
C ASP A 36 -13.97 -7.66 -3.74
N HIS A 37 -14.83 -6.71 -4.11
CA HIS A 37 -15.21 -6.47 -5.51
C HIS A 37 -14.02 -6.07 -6.40
N LEU A 38 -12.86 -5.75 -5.83
CA LEU A 38 -11.64 -5.55 -6.62
C LEU A 38 -11.11 -6.86 -7.23
N PHE A 39 -11.47 -8.02 -6.69
CA PHE A 39 -11.14 -9.32 -7.31
C PHE A 39 -11.89 -9.55 -8.64
N ASP A 40 -13.00 -8.84 -8.86
CA ASP A 40 -13.80 -8.92 -10.09
C ASP A 40 -13.23 -8.05 -11.23
N LEU A 41 -12.16 -7.28 -10.98
CA LEU A 41 -11.50 -6.48 -12.01
C LEU A 41 -10.93 -7.38 -13.13
N PRO A 42 -10.97 -6.97 -14.41
CA PRO A 42 -10.47 -7.80 -15.51
C PRO A 42 -9.01 -8.25 -15.36
N ASP A 43 -8.76 -9.52 -15.68
CA ASP A 43 -7.42 -10.10 -15.73
C ASP A 43 -6.53 -9.42 -16.81
N GLY A 44 -5.23 -9.66 -16.74
CA GLY A 44 -4.20 -9.14 -17.65
C GLY A 44 -3.74 -7.71 -17.34
N ASN A 45 -4.11 -7.16 -16.18
CA ASN A 45 -3.79 -5.79 -15.80
C ASN A 45 -3.13 -5.71 -14.41
N PHE A 46 -2.39 -4.64 -14.17
CA PHE A 46 -1.88 -4.27 -12.85
C PHE A 46 -2.68 -3.07 -12.34
N TYR A 47 -3.45 -3.24 -11.27
CA TYR A 47 -4.28 -2.16 -10.73
C TYR A 47 -3.64 -1.56 -9.48
N ALA A 48 -3.56 -0.23 -9.43
CA ALA A 48 -3.09 0.50 -8.25
C ALA A 48 -3.62 1.94 -8.29
N VAL A 49 -3.54 2.64 -7.16
CA VAL A 49 -3.93 4.04 -7.10
C VAL A 49 -2.76 4.91 -7.55
N MET A 50 -3.06 5.95 -8.35
CA MET A 50 -2.08 6.95 -8.77
C MET A 50 -1.44 7.63 -7.56
N ASP A 51 -0.12 7.80 -7.58
CA ASP A 51 0.61 8.59 -6.59
C ASP A 51 0.43 10.11 -6.85
N CYS A 52 1.04 10.95 -6.01
CA CYS A 52 1.02 12.41 -6.13
C CYS A 52 2.43 12.97 -6.34
N PHE A 53 2.61 13.80 -7.37
CA PHE A 53 3.90 14.46 -7.65
C PHE A 53 4.13 15.76 -6.86
N CYS A 54 3.18 16.16 -6.01
CA CYS A 54 3.29 17.40 -5.23
C CYS A 54 4.10 17.25 -3.94
N GLU A 55 4.44 16.03 -3.52
CA GLU A 55 5.28 15.82 -2.34
C GLU A 55 6.74 16.20 -2.58
N GLN A 56 7.43 16.63 -1.52
CA GLN A 56 8.80 17.16 -1.62
C GLN A 56 9.81 16.14 -2.15
N THR A 57 9.54 14.85 -1.95
CA THR A 57 10.33 13.73 -2.48
C THR A 57 10.43 13.76 -4.01
N TRP A 58 9.45 14.35 -4.70
CA TRP A 58 9.42 14.50 -6.16
C TRP A 58 10.18 15.72 -6.70
N SER A 59 10.65 16.62 -5.83
CA SER A 59 11.23 17.93 -6.21
C SER A 59 12.40 17.87 -7.22
N HIS A 60 13.08 16.73 -7.32
CA HIS A 60 14.17 16.51 -8.27
C HIS A 60 13.69 16.25 -9.71
N THR A 61 12.42 15.88 -9.90
CA THR A 61 11.84 15.46 -11.18
C THR A 61 11.37 16.64 -12.05
N PRO A 62 11.34 16.49 -13.40
CA PRO A 62 10.86 17.54 -14.30
C PRO A 62 9.42 17.98 -14.02
N GLN A 63 8.51 17.04 -13.75
CA GLN A 63 7.11 17.32 -13.44
C GLN A 63 6.94 18.19 -12.20
N ALA A 64 7.66 17.90 -11.11
CA ALA A 64 7.58 18.68 -9.89
C ALA A 64 8.12 20.11 -10.09
N LYS A 65 9.18 20.28 -10.88
CA LYS A 65 9.79 21.59 -11.17
C LYS A 65 8.85 22.55 -11.90
N ILE A 66 7.94 22.04 -12.71
CA ILE A 66 6.94 22.85 -13.41
C ILE A 66 5.60 22.91 -12.67
N GLY A 67 5.46 22.20 -11.55
CA GLY A 67 4.20 22.08 -10.80
C GLY A 67 3.14 21.19 -11.46
N TYR A 68 3.55 20.31 -12.39
CA TYR A 68 2.66 19.31 -13.00
C TYR A 68 2.38 18.18 -12.02
N CYS A 69 1.10 17.80 -11.88
CA CYS A 69 0.68 16.64 -11.11
C CYS A 69 -0.40 15.87 -11.85
N GLN A 70 -0.23 14.55 -11.94
CA GLN A 70 -1.20 13.63 -12.56
C GLN A 70 -2.56 13.56 -11.85
N GLN A 71 -2.64 14.02 -10.59
CA GLN A 71 -3.89 14.14 -9.83
C GLN A 71 -4.74 15.34 -10.27
N CYS A 72 -4.14 16.32 -10.94
CA CYS A 72 -4.82 17.52 -11.44
C CYS A 72 -4.19 18.00 -12.76
N PRO A 73 -4.23 17.18 -13.83
CA PRO A 73 -3.49 17.45 -15.07
C PRO A 73 -3.94 18.73 -15.80
N ASP A 74 -5.14 19.26 -15.48
CA ASP A 74 -5.66 20.50 -16.06
C ASP A 74 -5.12 21.76 -15.38
N LYS A 75 -4.62 21.67 -14.13
CA LYS A 75 -4.11 22.82 -13.37
C LYS A 75 -2.80 23.35 -13.98
N VAL A 76 -1.92 22.43 -14.36
CA VAL A 76 -0.71 22.71 -15.13
C VAL A 76 -0.67 21.68 -16.24
N LYS A 77 -0.87 22.12 -17.49
CA LYS A 77 -0.76 21.24 -18.64
C LYS A 77 0.70 20.92 -18.93
N TRP A 78 0.97 19.67 -19.33
CA TRP A 78 2.32 19.28 -19.73
C TRP A 78 2.79 20.10 -20.95
N PRO A 79 3.93 20.80 -20.88
CA PRO A 79 4.41 21.63 -21.98
C PRO A 79 4.83 20.78 -23.18
N ALA A 80 4.38 21.14 -24.38
CA ALA A 80 4.66 20.37 -25.60
C ALA A 80 6.17 20.30 -25.92
N GLU A 81 6.92 21.34 -25.55
CA GLU A 81 8.37 21.43 -25.68
C GLU A 81 9.14 20.42 -24.80
N MET A 82 8.48 19.87 -23.77
CA MET A 82 9.04 18.82 -22.91
C MET A 82 8.76 17.40 -23.46
N GLY A 83 8.17 17.30 -24.65
CA GLY A 83 7.83 16.04 -25.29
C GLY A 83 6.56 15.42 -24.71
N GLN A 84 6.51 14.09 -24.65
CA GLN A 84 5.37 13.37 -24.09
C GLN A 84 5.32 13.54 -22.56
N PRO A 85 4.13 13.61 -21.96
CA PRO A 85 4.00 13.58 -20.51
C PRO A 85 4.58 12.28 -19.94
N PRO A 86 5.01 12.28 -18.67
CA PRO A 86 5.45 11.06 -18.01
C PRO A 86 4.33 10.02 -18.02
N SER A 87 4.69 8.75 -18.08
CA SER A 87 3.75 7.65 -17.83
C SER A 87 3.07 7.85 -16.47
N LEU A 88 1.82 7.43 -16.36
CA LEU A 88 1.12 7.44 -15.08
C LEU A 88 1.91 6.62 -14.06
N TYR A 89 1.96 7.12 -12.83
CA TYR A 89 2.78 6.55 -11.77
C TYR A 89 1.90 6.17 -10.57
N PHE A 90 1.96 4.93 -10.09
CA PHE A 90 1.17 4.46 -8.96
C PHE A 90 1.94 4.40 -7.65
N ASN A 91 1.22 4.48 -6.54
CA ASN A 91 1.73 4.11 -5.23
C ASN A 91 1.72 2.57 -5.09
N ALA A 92 2.85 1.98 -4.72
CA ALA A 92 3.00 0.51 -4.67
C ALA A 92 2.57 -0.11 -3.33
N GLY A 93 1.95 0.67 -2.42
CA GLY A 93 1.50 0.15 -1.14
C GLY A 93 0.24 -0.69 -1.22
N MET A 94 -0.58 -0.48 -2.25
CA MET A 94 -1.72 -1.33 -2.55
C MET A 94 -1.80 -1.59 -4.05
N CYS A 95 -1.94 -2.86 -4.42
CA CYS A 95 -2.14 -3.24 -5.81
C CYS A 95 -2.96 -4.53 -5.96
N VAL A 96 -3.62 -4.67 -7.11
CA VAL A 96 -4.34 -5.88 -7.54
C VAL A 96 -3.68 -6.44 -8.79
N PHE A 97 -3.31 -7.72 -8.76
CA PHE A 97 -2.57 -8.36 -9.83
C PHE A 97 -2.73 -9.89 -9.80
N GLU A 98 -2.32 -10.55 -10.89
CA GLU A 98 -2.20 -12.00 -10.97
C GLU A 98 -0.76 -12.44 -10.62
N PRO A 99 -0.57 -13.32 -9.61
CA PRO A 99 0.74 -13.89 -9.35
C PRO A 99 1.15 -14.82 -10.50
N GLY A 100 2.45 -15.02 -10.69
CA GLY A 100 2.97 -15.85 -11.76
C GLY A 100 4.48 -16.05 -11.66
N LEU A 101 4.93 -17.30 -11.78
CA LEU A 101 6.36 -17.63 -11.71
C LEU A 101 7.15 -17.00 -12.85
N GLU A 102 6.59 -16.97 -14.06
CA GLU A 102 7.22 -16.30 -15.20
C GLU A 102 7.38 -14.80 -14.93
N THR A 103 6.33 -14.12 -14.46
CA THR A 103 6.38 -12.71 -14.05
C THR A 103 7.42 -12.49 -12.95
N TYR A 104 7.48 -13.35 -11.95
CA TYR A 104 8.46 -13.29 -10.87
C TYR A 104 9.92 -13.43 -11.39
N GLU A 105 10.17 -14.41 -12.25
CA GLU A 105 11.49 -14.62 -12.84
C GLU A 105 11.91 -13.43 -13.70
N ASN A 106 10.98 -12.88 -14.49
CA ASN A 106 11.19 -11.67 -15.28
C ASN A 106 11.48 -10.46 -14.40
N LEU A 107 10.71 -10.24 -13.31
CA LEU A 107 10.98 -9.19 -12.33
C LEU A 107 12.41 -9.31 -11.79
N LEU A 108 12.85 -10.50 -11.40
CA LEU A 108 14.22 -10.69 -10.89
C LEU A 108 15.30 -10.50 -11.96
N ALA A 109 15.05 -10.95 -13.19
CA ALA A 109 15.98 -10.77 -14.29
C ALA A 109 16.15 -9.28 -14.65
N THR A 110 15.04 -8.54 -14.72
CA THR A 110 15.03 -7.10 -14.97
C THR A 110 15.69 -6.33 -13.82
N LEU A 111 15.41 -6.70 -12.56
CA LEU A 111 16.00 -6.03 -11.39
C LEU A 111 17.54 -6.08 -11.38
N LYS A 112 18.16 -7.13 -11.94
CA LYS A 112 19.63 -7.26 -12.02
C LYS A 112 20.29 -6.24 -12.94
N VAL A 113 19.56 -5.73 -13.94
CA VAL A 113 20.09 -4.83 -14.97
C VAL A 113 19.60 -3.40 -14.83
N VAL A 114 18.57 -3.17 -14.01
CA VAL A 114 18.02 -1.83 -13.74
C VAL A 114 18.77 -1.18 -12.57
N PRO A 115 19.26 0.07 -12.74
CA PRO A 115 19.87 0.81 -11.64
C PRO A 115 18.87 1.03 -10.51
N PRO A 116 19.28 0.91 -9.23
CA PRO A 116 18.43 1.26 -8.11
C PRO A 116 17.99 2.73 -8.16
N THR A 117 16.74 2.98 -7.82
CA THR A 117 16.12 4.31 -7.83
C THR A 117 15.71 4.74 -6.41
N PRO A 118 15.40 6.03 -6.17
CA PRO A 118 15.08 6.54 -4.84
C PRO A 118 13.88 5.88 -4.15
N PHE A 119 12.86 5.44 -4.91
CA PHE A 119 11.68 4.76 -4.36
C PHE A 119 11.73 3.23 -4.55
N ALA A 120 12.92 2.67 -4.78
CA ALA A 120 13.20 1.24 -4.86
C ALA A 120 12.18 0.43 -5.68
N GLU A 121 11.39 -0.42 -5.02
CA GLU A 121 10.45 -1.31 -5.67
C GLU A 121 9.27 -0.55 -6.28
N GLN A 122 8.85 0.59 -5.73
CA GLN A 122 7.76 1.37 -6.32
C GLN A 122 8.12 1.87 -7.72
N ASP A 123 9.30 2.47 -7.88
CA ASP A 123 9.79 2.90 -9.20
C ASP A 123 9.98 1.72 -10.15
N PHE A 124 10.54 0.63 -9.63
CA PHE A 124 10.80 -0.59 -10.40
C PHE A 124 9.49 -1.19 -10.93
N LEU A 125 8.47 -1.32 -10.08
CA LEU A 125 7.15 -1.83 -10.45
C LEU A 125 6.45 -0.90 -11.45
N ASN A 126 6.56 0.42 -11.26
CA ASN A 126 6.03 1.41 -12.20
C ASN A 126 6.67 1.27 -13.58
N MET A 127 7.98 1.07 -13.65
CA MET A 127 8.68 0.83 -14.91
C MET A 127 8.28 -0.51 -15.53
N PHE A 128 8.18 -1.57 -14.74
CA PHE A 128 7.92 -2.93 -15.21
C PHE A 128 6.48 -3.12 -15.72
N PHE A 129 5.49 -2.58 -15.00
CA PHE A 129 4.07 -2.77 -15.27
C PHE A 129 3.42 -1.63 -16.07
N LYS A 130 4.19 -0.65 -16.53
CA LYS A 130 3.68 0.56 -17.22
C LYS A 130 2.67 0.29 -18.35
N ASP A 131 2.86 -0.81 -19.10
CA ASP A 131 2.08 -1.10 -20.30
C ASP A 131 0.74 -1.79 -19.99
N ILE A 132 0.62 -2.37 -18.78
CA ILE A 132 -0.60 -3.03 -18.30
C ILE A 132 -1.22 -2.35 -17.08
N TYR A 133 -0.65 -1.22 -16.65
CA TYR A 133 -1.13 -0.46 -15.50
C TYR A 133 -2.51 0.16 -15.78
N LYS A 134 -3.43 -0.01 -14.84
CA LYS A 134 -4.76 0.60 -14.83
C LYS A 134 -5.01 1.30 -13.48
N PRO A 135 -5.19 2.63 -13.46
CA PRO A 135 -5.46 3.34 -12.23
C PRO A 135 -6.81 2.92 -11.65
N ILE A 136 -6.86 2.71 -10.33
CA ILE A 136 -8.11 2.57 -9.57
C ILE A 136 -8.35 3.82 -8.69
N PRO A 137 -9.60 4.07 -8.27
CA PRO A 137 -9.95 5.25 -7.47
C PRO A 137 -9.15 5.38 -6.17
N LEU A 138 -8.88 6.63 -5.79
CA LEU A 138 -8.12 7.01 -4.58
C LEU A 138 -8.67 6.41 -3.29
N VAL A 139 -9.97 6.15 -3.21
CA VAL A 139 -10.62 5.54 -2.03
C VAL A 139 -10.07 4.16 -1.66
N TYR A 140 -9.38 3.48 -2.59
CA TYR A 140 -8.77 2.14 -2.37
C TYR A 140 -7.31 2.18 -1.90
N ASN A 141 -6.71 3.38 -1.81
CA ASN A 141 -5.38 3.59 -1.23
C ASN A 141 -5.17 5.10 -1.01
N LEU A 142 -5.82 5.65 0.02
CA LEU A 142 -5.61 7.05 0.41
C LEU A 142 -4.24 7.19 1.07
N VAL A 143 -3.23 7.60 0.29
CA VAL A 143 -2.00 8.17 0.84
C VAL A 143 -2.35 9.47 1.56
N LEU A 144 -2.02 9.57 2.86
CA LEU A 144 -2.47 10.71 3.69
C LEU A 144 -2.10 12.08 3.12
N ALA A 145 -1.00 12.19 2.36
CA ALA A 145 -0.60 13.44 1.73
C ALA A 145 -1.66 14.05 0.80
N MET A 146 -2.57 13.23 0.27
CA MET A 146 -3.70 13.71 -0.52
C MET A 146 -4.62 14.65 0.27
N LEU A 147 -4.71 14.52 1.61
CA LEU A 147 -5.53 15.38 2.47
C LEU A 147 -5.10 16.86 2.45
N TRP A 148 -3.84 17.16 2.13
CA TRP A 148 -3.32 18.53 2.05
C TRP A 148 -2.78 18.92 0.67
N ARG A 149 -2.43 17.96 -0.18
CA ARG A 149 -1.99 18.25 -1.57
C ARG A 149 -3.13 18.40 -2.54
N HIS A 150 -4.16 17.56 -2.41
CA HIS A 150 -5.32 17.52 -3.29
C HIS A 150 -6.61 17.26 -2.49
N PRO A 151 -6.94 18.11 -1.49
CA PRO A 151 -8.16 17.94 -0.70
C PRO A 151 -9.42 17.93 -1.58
N GLU A 152 -9.39 18.57 -2.75
CA GLU A 152 -10.45 18.56 -3.75
C GLU A 152 -10.79 17.16 -4.29
N ASN A 153 -9.84 16.22 -4.21
CA ASN A 153 -9.99 14.84 -4.68
C ASN A 153 -10.37 13.87 -3.55
N VAL A 154 -10.54 14.35 -2.31
CA VAL A 154 -10.76 13.49 -1.14
C VAL A 154 -12.14 13.72 -0.52
N GLU A 155 -13.03 12.76 -0.73
CA GLU A 155 -14.26 12.59 0.05
C GLU A 155 -14.00 11.57 1.15
N LEU A 156 -13.56 12.04 2.32
CA LEU A 156 -13.01 11.18 3.39
C LEU A 156 -14.00 10.13 3.91
N ASP A 157 -15.30 10.40 3.88
CA ASP A 157 -16.38 9.49 4.26
C ASP A 157 -16.53 8.30 3.30
N LYS A 158 -16.04 8.41 2.06
CA LYS A 158 -16.07 7.35 1.04
C LYS A 158 -14.77 6.53 1.00
N VAL A 159 -13.75 6.93 1.74
CA VAL A 159 -12.44 6.27 1.73
C VAL A 159 -12.55 4.90 2.39
N LYS A 160 -12.10 3.87 1.67
CA LYS A 160 -12.16 2.48 2.11
C LYS A 160 -10.82 1.97 2.65
N VAL A 161 -9.71 2.53 2.17
CA VAL A 161 -8.37 2.09 2.52
C VAL A 161 -7.49 3.31 2.73
N VAL A 162 -6.78 3.36 3.85
CA VAL A 162 -5.87 4.45 4.22
C VAL A 162 -4.46 3.91 4.36
N HIS A 163 -3.50 4.66 3.80
CA HIS A 163 -2.10 4.32 3.79
C HIS A 163 -1.28 5.37 4.54
N TYR A 164 -0.70 4.95 5.67
CA TYR A 164 0.04 5.79 6.60
C TYR A 164 1.52 5.94 6.21
N CYS A 165 1.78 6.28 4.94
CA CYS A 165 3.13 6.37 4.38
C CYS A 165 3.75 7.77 4.42
N ALA A 166 2.99 8.80 4.80
CA ALA A 166 3.53 10.15 4.99
C ALA A 166 4.48 10.19 6.20
N ALA A 167 5.49 11.05 6.17
CA ALA A 167 6.43 11.20 7.28
C ALA A 167 5.70 11.56 8.58
N GLY A 168 5.98 10.84 9.66
CA GLY A 168 5.31 11.01 10.96
C GLY A 168 3.93 10.36 11.08
N SER A 169 3.35 9.85 10.00
CA SER A 169 1.97 9.34 10.02
C SER A 169 1.81 7.89 10.47
N LYS A 170 2.90 7.12 10.55
CA LYS A 170 2.87 5.73 11.01
C LYS A 170 2.22 5.69 12.41
N PRO A 171 1.08 5.01 12.61
CA PRO A 171 0.31 5.12 13.85
C PRO A 171 1.10 4.75 15.11
N TRP A 172 1.96 3.73 15.03
CA TRP A 172 2.83 3.27 16.12
C TRP A 172 4.05 4.17 16.40
N ARG A 173 4.31 5.19 15.58
CA ARG A 173 5.36 6.20 15.80
C ARG A 173 4.80 7.63 15.81
N TYR A 174 3.48 7.76 15.89
CA TYR A 174 2.83 9.04 15.74
C TYR A 174 3.13 9.96 16.92
N THR A 175 3.73 11.13 16.65
CA THR A 175 4.05 12.12 17.68
C THR A 175 3.21 13.40 17.57
N GLY A 176 2.55 13.61 16.43
CA GLY A 176 1.82 14.84 16.12
C GLY A 176 2.71 16.05 15.81
N LYS A 177 4.04 15.90 15.75
CA LYS A 177 5.00 17.02 15.59
C LYS A 177 5.43 17.24 14.14
N GLU A 178 5.43 16.19 13.33
CA GLU A 178 5.77 16.27 11.91
C GLU A 178 4.74 17.10 11.14
N GLU A 179 5.15 17.61 9.97
CA GLU A 179 4.31 18.47 9.15
C GLU A 179 2.96 17.79 8.83
N ASN A 180 1.88 18.55 8.98
CA ASN A 180 0.49 18.10 8.78
C ASN A 180 -0.04 17.08 9.78
N MET A 181 0.77 16.60 10.74
CA MET A 181 0.29 15.67 11.77
C MET A 181 -0.57 16.36 12.82
N GLN A 182 -0.53 17.69 12.92
CA GLN A 182 -1.43 18.44 13.80
C GLN A 182 -2.90 18.45 13.34
N ARG A 183 -3.19 18.00 12.10
CA ARG A 183 -4.53 18.08 11.52
C ARG A 183 -5.51 17.12 12.20
N GLU A 184 -6.76 17.54 12.32
CA GLU A 184 -7.80 16.77 13.00
C GLU A 184 -8.20 15.50 12.22
N ASP A 185 -8.18 15.54 10.90
CA ASP A 185 -8.44 14.36 10.06
C ASP A 185 -7.35 13.29 10.23
N VAL A 186 -6.07 13.69 10.29
CA VAL A 186 -4.94 12.79 10.55
C VAL A 186 -5.02 12.19 11.95
N LYS A 187 -5.27 13.02 12.99
CA LYS A 187 -5.46 12.52 14.36
C LYS A 187 -6.60 11.52 14.47
N MET A 188 -7.72 11.79 13.80
CA MET A 188 -8.87 10.89 13.76
C MET A 188 -8.51 9.55 13.11
N LEU A 189 -7.79 9.56 11.98
CA LEU A 189 -7.36 8.34 11.30
C LEU A 189 -6.34 7.55 12.12
N VAL A 190 -5.42 8.21 12.81
CA VAL A 190 -4.47 7.54 13.72
C VAL A 190 -5.21 6.95 14.93
N GLN A 191 -6.19 7.67 15.49
CA GLN A 191 -7.00 7.16 16.59
C GLN A 191 -7.75 5.89 16.16
N LYS A 192 -8.38 5.88 14.98
CA LYS A 192 -9.05 4.69 14.43
C LYS A 192 -8.12 3.48 14.24
N TRP A 193 -6.83 3.70 13.96
CA TRP A 193 -5.86 2.61 13.94
C TRP A 193 -5.66 2.03 15.34
N TRP A 194 -5.49 2.91 16.33
CA TRP A 194 -5.31 2.50 17.72
C TRP A 194 -6.55 1.83 18.29
N ASP A 195 -7.74 2.31 17.97
CA ASP A 195 -9.01 1.70 18.40
C ASP A 195 -9.08 0.22 18.00
N ASN A 196 -8.64 -0.12 16.77
CA ASN A 196 -8.53 -1.51 16.32
C ASN A 196 -7.37 -2.26 16.98
N TYR A 197 -6.21 -1.63 17.14
CA TYR A 197 -5.02 -2.27 17.71
C TYR A 197 -5.17 -2.64 19.19
N ILE A 198 -5.92 -1.84 19.95
CA ILE A 198 -6.18 -2.07 21.38
C ILE A 198 -7.44 -2.88 21.64
N ASP A 199 -8.22 -3.20 20.60
CA ASP A 199 -9.42 -4.01 20.75
C ASP A 199 -9.03 -5.44 21.12
N GLU A 200 -9.17 -5.78 22.41
CA GLU A 200 -8.87 -7.11 22.94
C GLU A 200 -9.68 -8.21 22.26
N SER A 201 -10.85 -7.91 21.66
CA SER A 201 -11.63 -8.89 20.91
C SER A 201 -10.97 -9.32 19.59
N LEU A 202 -10.00 -8.54 19.10
CA LEU A 202 -9.16 -8.84 17.96
C LEU A 202 -7.82 -9.49 18.35
N ASP A 203 -7.55 -9.67 19.65
CA ASP A 203 -6.37 -10.37 20.15
C ASP A 203 -6.59 -11.89 20.14
N TYR A 204 -6.48 -12.48 18.94
CA TYR A 204 -6.63 -13.92 18.72
C TYR A 204 -5.49 -14.77 19.32
N TRP A 205 -4.47 -14.15 19.93
CA TRP A 205 -3.28 -14.82 20.48
C TRP A 205 -3.25 -14.88 22.01
N ASN A 206 -4.20 -14.28 22.71
CA ASN A 206 -4.34 -14.39 24.16
C ASN A 206 -5.38 -15.47 24.54
N PRO A 207 -4.98 -16.74 24.76
CA PRO A 207 -5.78 -17.61 25.60
C PRO A 207 -5.66 -17.06 27.01
N THR A 208 -6.68 -16.34 27.48
CA THR A 208 -6.76 -16.00 28.89
C THR A 208 -6.72 -17.30 29.69
N VAL A 209 -5.56 -17.59 30.30
CA VAL A 209 -5.43 -18.56 31.38
C VAL A 209 -6.06 -17.88 32.60
N GLY A 210 -7.39 -17.89 32.65
CA GLY A 210 -8.18 -17.53 33.81
C GLY A 210 -8.77 -18.79 34.41
N ASP A 211 -8.42 -19.06 35.66
CA ASP A 211 -8.91 -20.20 36.43
C ASP A 211 -10.43 -20.35 36.34
N GLY A 212 -10.86 -21.51 35.83
CA GLY A 212 -12.13 -22.14 36.18
C GLY A 212 -13.41 -21.38 35.84
N GLU A 213 -13.72 -21.22 34.55
CA GLU A 213 -15.07 -21.43 34.00
C GLU A 213 -14.98 -21.42 32.47
N ALA A 214 -15.55 -22.45 31.83
CA ALA A 214 -15.47 -22.64 30.39
C ALA A 214 -16.25 -21.54 29.66
N VAL A 215 -15.55 -20.49 29.24
CA VAL A 215 -16.08 -19.53 28.25
C VAL A 215 -15.95 -20.20 26.88
N GLU A 216 -17.06 -20.35 26.18
CA GLU A 216 -17.06 -20.89 24.81
C GLU A 216 -16.04 -20.13 23.94
N PRO A 217 -15.24 -20.82 23.12
CA PRO A 217 -14.25 -20.19 22.26
C PRO A 217 -15.00 -19.29 21.28
N VAL A 218 -14.97 -17.97 21.52
CA VAL A 218 -15.57 -17.01 20.60
C VAL A 218 -14.75 -17.03 19.31
N LYS A 219 -15.30 -17.75 18.32
CA LYS A 219 -15.06 -17.68 16.87
C LYS A 219 -13.61 -17.55 16.41
N MET A 220 -12.71 -18.36 16.97
CA MET A 220 -11.46 -18.73 16.29
C MET A 220 -11.70 -19.67 15.10
N GLN A 221 -12.88 -20.32 14.99
CA GLN A 221 -13.15 -21.26 13.90
C GLN A 221 -12.92 -20.68 12.50
N PRO A 222 -13.42 -19.48 12.11
CA PRO A 222 -13.21 -18.98 10.75
C PRO A 222 -11.74 -18.71 10.43
N LEU A 223 -10.99 -18.14 11.38
CA LEU A 223 -9.56 -17.87 11.23
C LEU A 223 -8.74 -19.17 11.20
N LEU A 224 -9.05 -20.11 12.09
CA LEU A 224 -8.40 -21.42 12.14
C LEU A 224 -8.73 -22.27 10.91
N VAL A 225 -9.97 -22.20 10.41
CA VAL A 225 -10.38 -22.85 9.15
C VAL A 225 -9.58 -22.26 8.00
N ALA A 226 -9.56 -20.93 7.86
CA ALA A 226 -8.76 -20.25 6.83
C ALA A 226 -7.26 -20.58 6.92
N LEU A 227 -6.68 -20.61 8.13
CA LEU A 227 -5.27 -20.98 8.35
C LEU A 227 -5.00 -22.46 8.09
N SER A 228 -5.96 -23.35 8.39
CA SER A 228 -5.85 -24.79 8.13
C SER A 228 -5.97 -25.12 6.64
N GLU A 229 -6.76 -24.34 5.90
CA GLU A 229 -6.90 -24.41 4.45
C GLU A 229 -5.66 -23.84 3.73
N ALA A 230 -5.02 -22.81 4.30
CA ALA A 230 -3.82 -22.16 3.76
C ALA A 230 -2.52 -22.98 3.89
N GLY A 231 -2.53 -24.09 4.64
CA GLY A 231 -1.37 -24.96 4.83
C GLY A 231 -0.26 -24.37 5.73
N ALA A 232 0.74 -25.20 6.07
CA ALA A 232 1.84 -24.78 6.95
C ALA A 232 2.81 -23.83 6.24
N VAL A 233 2.68 -22.53 6.49
CA VAL A 233 3.63 -21.51 6.02
C VAL A 233 4.90 -21.57 6.90
N PRO A 234 6.11 -21.74 6.34
CA PRO A 234 7.33 -21.67 7.12
C PRO A 234 7.47 -20.29 7.77
N TYR A 235 7.39 -20.26 9.09
CA TYR A 235 7.63 -19.05 9.87
C TYR A 235 9.11 -18.69 9.81
N VAL A 236 9.43 -17.57 9.15
CA VAL A 236 10.77 -16.99 9.16
C VAL A 236 10.71 -15.70 9.96
N THR A 237 11.43 -15.66 11.08
CA THR A 237 11.55 -14.45 11.91
C THR A 237 12.10 -13.30 11.09
N ALA A 238 11.37 -12.19 11.02
CA ALA A 238 11.88 -10.95 10.44
C ALA A 238 13.11 -10.48 11.24
N PRO A 239 14.15 -9.92 10.58
CA PRO A 239 15.24 -9.27 11.30
C PRO A 239 14.70 -8.10 12.13
N SER A 240 15.30 -7.86 13.29
CA SER A 240 15.04 -6.66 14.10
C SER A 240 15.17 -5.42 13.22
N ALA A 241 14.07 -4.68 13.07
CA ALA A 241 14.07 -3.39 12.40
C ALA A 241 14.97 -2.43 13.21
N ALA A 242 16.09 -2.02 12.60
CA ALA A 242 16.95 -0.96 13.12
C ALA A 242 16.35 0.42 12.83
#